data_AF-A0A9W8TSB4-F1
#
_entry.id   AF-A0A9W8TSB4-F1
#
_cell.length_a   1.000
_cell.length_b   1.000
_cell.length_c   1.000
_cell.angle_alpha   90.00
_cell.angle_beta   90.00
_cell.angle_gamma   90.00
#
_symmetry.space_group_name_H-M   'P 1'
#
loop_
_entity.id
_entity.type
_entity.pdbx_description
1 polymer ?
#
loop_
_entity_poly.entity_id
_entity_poly.type
_entity_poly.pdbx_seq_one_letter_code
_entity_poly.pdbx_strand_id
1 'polypeptide(L)'
;MNPCCVLIAVPPEVLCGIYFQLPAFRDVFALAATCRQLHTVWCDNQTSIYHAIAPSEIEFLDLARQLLADQGGSPTNSTTLTTHDVRRMVRNASKARNSAYTFGLEVAPRTPSFGHYYTPPRPDLMHPLGLSHTERSRFIRAYYRACSLLELGPSSWRQRYKSFTLRQLHRTSEMIHLDLPLGEEFWPNPPLVLPYSFARASESRGKLWLELEDFQQEKRREVHGPDVPDLHWVVEAVPQSRLGGVDGFLAIWDHFESEFHYQTVGLCKPGNTPRPYEEYMREVVWGDSSDEDAYRQKYRPPRKTRRQQ
;
A
#
# COMPACT_ATOMS: atom_id res chain seq x y z
N MET A 1 2.48 -43.17 -27.79
CA MET A 1 1.25 -42.45 -27.41
C MET A 1 1.65 -41.07 -26.94
N ASN A 2 1.11 -40.00 -27.55
CA ASN A 2 1.41 -38.64 -27.10
C ASN A 2 0.62 -38.38 -25.80
N PRO A 3 1.29 -38.12 -24.66
CA PRO A 3 0.62 -37.92 -23.37
C PRO A 3 -0.35 -36.72 -23.37
N CYS A 4 -0.25 -35.82 -24.35
CA CYS A 4 -1.18 -34.70 -24.53
C CYS A 4 -2.61 -35.11 -24.92
N CYS A 5 -2.86 -36.36 -25.34
CA CYS A 5 -4.21 -36.80 -25.76
C CYS A 5 -5.20 -36.99 -24.61
N VAL A 6 -4.75 -37.27 -23.39
CA VAL A 6 -5.67 -37.65 -22.29
C VAL A 6 -6.53 -36.47 -21.83
N LEU A 7 -5.95 -35.27 -21.73
CA LEU A 7 -6.68 -34.07 -21.29
C LEU A 7 -7.65 -33.54 -22.35
N ILE A 8 -7.50 -33.97 -23.62
CA ILE A 8 -8.38 -33.51 -24.71
C ILE A 8 -9.78 -34.11 -24.58
N ALA A 9 -9.88 -35.34 -24.06
CA ALA A 9 -11.15 -36.05 -23.86
C ALA A 9 -11.90 -35.60 -22.60
N VAL A 10 -11.30 -34.75 -21.76
CA VAL A 10 -11.91 -34.32 -20.49
C VAL A 10 -12.96 -33.22 -20.75
N PRO A 11 -14.18 -33.35 -20.22
CA PRO A 11 -15.20 -32.31 -20.35
C PRO A 11 -14.75 -30.94 -19.80
N PRO A 12 -15.14 -29.81 -20.43
CA PRO A 12 -14.77 -28.47 -19.97
C PRO A 12 -15.09 -28.20 -18.50
N GLU A 13 -16.16 -28.76 -17.95
CA GLU A 13 -16.58 -28.59 -16.57
C GLU A 13 -15.57 -29.18 -15.59
N VAL A 14 -15.00 -30.35 -15.93
CA VAL A 14 -13.95 -31.00 -15.14
C VAL A 14 -12.66 -30.19 -15.22
N LEU A 15 -12.33 -29.65 -16.40
CA LEU A 15 -11.17 -28.77 -16.57
C LEU A 15 -11.32 -27.47 -15.78
N CYS A 16 -12.51 -26.86 -15.75
CA CYS A 16 -12.81 -25.72 -14.87
C CYS A 16 -12.65 -26.08 -13.40
N GLY A 17 -13.14 -27.27 -13.00
CA GLY A 17 -12.93 -27.81 -11.66
C GLY A 17 -11.45 -27.87 -11.28
N ILE A 18 -10.58 -28.34 -12.19
CA ILE A 18 -9.12 -28.35 -11.99
C ILE A 18 -8.60 -26.92 -11.80
N TYR A 19 -8.97 -25.98 -12.65
CA TYR A 19 -8.55 -24.58 -12.51
C TYR A 19 -8.93 -23.97 -11.17
N PHE A 20 -10.14 -24.26 -10.65
CA PHE A 20 -10.60 -23.75 -9.35
C PHE A 20 -9.83 -24.32 -8.16
N GLN A 21 -9.11 -25.44 -8.33
CA GLN A 21 -8.28 -26.04 -7.29
C GLN A 21 -6.82 -25.59 -7.34
N LEU A 22 -6.42 -24.79 -8.35
CA LEU A 22 -5.06 -24.29 -8.44
C LEU A 22 -4.83 -23.17 -7.40
N PRO A 23 -3.72 -23.21 -6.65
CA PRO A 23 -3.50 -22.28 -5.54
C PRO A 23 -3.08 -20.88 -6.00
N ALA A 24 -2.51 -20.75 -7.21
CA ALA A 24 -1.98 -19.48 -7.71
C ALA A 24 -2.19 -19.29 -9.22
N PHE A 25 -2.25 -18.02 -9.65
CA PHE A 25 -2.37 -17.68 -11.07
C PHE A 25 -1.19 -18.15 -11.93
N ARG A 26 -0.01 -18.34 -11.34
CA ARG A 26 1.15 -18.90 -12.05
C ARG A 26 0.83 -20.30 -12.59
N ASP A 27 0.18 -21.14 -11.78
CA ASP A 27 -0.17 -22.52 -12.15
C ASP A 27 -1.29 -22.52 -13.18
N VAL A 28 -2.26 -21.61 -13.03
CA VAL A 28 -3.33 -21.38 -14.01
C VAL A 28 -2.75 -21.04 -15.39
N PHE A 29 -1.82 -20.07 -15.45
CA PHE A 29 -1.20 -19.68 -16.71
C PHE A 29 -0.33 -20.78 -17.30
N ALA A 30 0.38 -21.54 -16.45
CA ALA A 30 1.16 -22.69 -16.90
C ALA A 30 0.27 -23.78 -17.50
N LEU A 31 -0.85 -24.13 -16.85
CA LEU A 31 -1.82 -25.10 -17.36
C LEU A 31 -2.48 -24.62 -18.65
N ALA A 32 -2.90 -23.35 -18.71
CA ALA A 32 -3.48 -22.78 -19.91
C ALA A 32 -2.50 -22.77 -21.10
N ALA A 33 -1.20 -22.68 -20.83
CA ALA A 33 -0.16 -22.67 -21.87
C ALA A 33 0.15 -24.07 -22.45
N THR A 34 -0.29 -25.17 -21.83
CA THR A 34 0.11 -26.51 -22.29
C THR A 34 -0.58 -26.94 -23.58
N CYS A 35 -1.85 -26.55 -23.81
CA CYS A 35 -2.55 -26.85 -25.06
C CYS A 35 -3.72 -25.88 -25.35
N ARG A 36 -4.17 -25.86 -26.62
CA ARG A 36 -5.22 -24.94 -27.09
C ARG A 36 -6.55 -25.10 -26.37
N GLN A 37 -6.96 -26.34 -26.06
CA GLN A 37 -8.22 -26.59 -25.35
C GLN A 37 -8.19 -26.02 -23.93
N LEU A 38 -7.10 -26.24 -23.19
CA LEU A 38 -6.95 -25.68 -21.84
C LEU A 38 -6.91 -24.15 -21.86
N HIS A 39 -6.25 -23.57 -22.87
CA HIS A 39 -6.29 -22.12 -23.09
C HIS A 39 -7.71 -21.63 -23.36
N THR A 40 -8.48 -22.31 -24.22
CA THR A 40 -9.89 -21.96 -24.49
C THR A 40 -10.74 -22.02 -23.23
N VAL A 41 -10.66 -23.13 -22.47
CA VAL A 41 -11.40 -23.28 -21.21
C VAL A 41 -11.05 -22.16 -20.23
N TRP A 42 -9.77 -21.82 -20.11
CA TRP A 42 -9.33 -20.68 -19.31
C TRP A 42 -9.98 -19.36 -19.77
N CYS A 43 -9.88 -19.02 -21.07
CA CYS A 43 -10.43 -17.78 -21.60
C CYS A 43 -11.95 -17.67 -21.41
N ASP A 44 -12.68 -18.76 -21.64
CA ASP A 44 -14.14 -18.81 -21.53
C ASP A 44 -14.63 -18.70 -20.07
N ASN A 45 -13.78 -19.08 -19.09
CA ASN A 45 -14.13 -19.15 -17.67
C ASN A 45 -13.27 -18.24 -16.77
N GLN A 46 -12.50 -17.32 -17.36
CA GLN A 46 -11.47 -16.54 -16.65
C GLN A 46 -12.01 -15.75 -15.45
N THR A 47 -13.23 -15.21 -15.56
CA THR A 47 -13.88 -14.44 -14.50
C THR A 47 -14.13 -15.31 -13.28
N SER A 48 -14.71 -16.50 -13.48
CA SER A 48 -14.99 -17.45 -12.40
C SER A 48 -13.71 -17.95 -11.77
N ILE A 49 -12.69 -18.27 -12.58
CA ILE A 49 -11.40 -18.77 -12.07
C ILE A 49 -10.67 -17.65 -11.31
N TYR A 50 -10.74 -16.42 -11.81
CA TYR A 50 -10.22 -15.25 -11.10
C TYR A 50 -10.89 -15.07 -9.73
N HIS A 51 -12.22 -15.15 -9.64
CA HIS A 51 -12.92 -15.01 -8.37
C HIS A 51 -12.58 -16.12 -7.37
N ALA A 52 -12.25 -17.32 -7.84
CA ALA A 52 -11.80 -18.41 -6.97
C ALA A 52 -10.41 -18.18 -6.37
N ILE A 53 -9.47 -17.61 -7.15
CA ILE A 53 -8.04 -17.55 -6.78
C ILE A 53 -7.61 -16.17 -6.27
N ALA A 54 -8.18 -15.09 -6.80
CA ALA A 54 -7.77 -13.73 -6.48
C ALA A 54 -7.83 -13.39 -4.97
N PRO A 55 -8.84 -13.81 -4.19
CA PRO A 55 -8.90 -13.47 -2.77
C PRO A 55 -7.74 -14.01 -1.93
N SER A 56 -7.14 -15.15 -2.30
CA SER A 56 -5.99 -15.72 -1.59
C SER A 56 -4.65 -15.23 -2.13
N GLU A 57 -4.57 -14.94 -3.44
CA GLU A 57 -3.32 -14.61 -4.11
C GLU A 57 -3.06 -13.09 -4.23
N ILE A 58 -4.10 -12.26 -4.30
CA ILE A 58 -3.98 -10.80 -4.48
C ILE A 58 -4.37 -10.09 -3.19
N GLU A 59 -3.37 -9.58 -2.49
CA GLU A 59 -3.57 -8.75 -1.30
C GLU A 59 -4.20 -7.42 -1.64
N PHE A 60 -5.15 -6.99 -0.80
CA PHE A 60 -5.89 -5.73 -0.99
C PHE A 60 -6.51 -5.67 -2.40
N LEU A 61 -7.24 -6.73 -2.73
CA LEU A 61 -7.90 -6.96 -4.02
C LEU A 61 -8.73 -5.75 -4.49
N ASP A 62 -9.38 -5.06 -3.57
CA ASP A 62 -10.14 -3.82 -3.80
C ASP A 62 -9.26 -2.70 -4.36
N LEU A 63 -8.09 -2.45 -3.75
CA LEU A 63 -7.13 -1.45 -4.22
C LEU A 63 -6.47 -1.86 -5.53
N ALA A 64 -6.20 -3.16 -5.70
CA ALA A 64 -5.65 -3.69 -6.95
C ALA A 64 -6.65 -3.53 -8.11
N ARG A 65 -7.95 -3.78 -7.86
CA ARG A 65 -9.04 -3.53 -8.83
C ARG A 65 -9.18 -2.04 -9.13
N GLN A 66 -9.01 -1.18 -8.13
CA GLN A 66 -9.01 0.26 -8.33
C GLN A 66 -7.85 0.70 -9.24
N LEU A 67 -6.64 0.22 -8.99
CA LEU A 67 -5.49 0.48 -9.87
C LEU A 67 -5.76 0.02 -11.30
N LEU A 68 -6.34 -1.18 -11.50
CA LEU A 68 -6.70 -1.66 -12.84
C LEU A 68 -7.68 -0.71 -13.56
N ALA A 69 -8.70 -0.22 -12.85
CA ALA A 69 -9.68 0.69 -13.43
C ALA A 69 -9.04 2.04 -13.83
N ASP A 70 -8.16 2.59 -12.98
CA ASP A 70 -7.45 3.85 -13.28
C ASP A 70 -6.47 3.68 -14.45
N GLN A 71 -5.98 2.46 -14.64
CA GLN A 71 -5.16 2.02 -15.76
C GLN A 71 -5.93 1.79 -17.08
N GLY A 72 -7.22 2.11 -17.11
CA GLY A 72 -8.10 1.93 -18.28
C GLY A 72 -8.63 0.50 -18.46
N GLY A 73 -8.52 -0.36 -17.45
CA GLY A 73 -9.13 -1.69 -17.43
C GLY A 73 -10.59 -1.68 -16.99
N SER A 74 -11.13 -2.87 -16.72
CA SER A 74 -12.52 -3.03 -16.28
C SER A 74 -12.84 -2.27 -14.97
N PRO A 75 -14.00 -1.58 -14.86
CA PRO A 75 -14.41 -0.85 -13.65
C PRO A 75 -14.37 -1.70 -12.38
N THR A 76 -14.19 -1.07 -11.22
CA THR A 76 -14.04 -1.75 -9.92
C THR A 76 -15.23 -2.65 -9.56
N ASN A 77 -16.44 -2.21 -9.89
CA ASN A 77 -17.70 -2.93 -9.66
C ASN A 77 -18.06 -3.91 -10.80
N SER A 78 -17.24 -4.02 -11.84
CA SER A 78 -17.48 -5.00 -12.90
C SER A 78 -17.38 -6.42 -12.35
N THR A 79 -18.39 -7.24 -12.63
CA THR A 79 -18.38 -8.68 -12.36
C THR A 79 -17.66 -9.46 -13.45
N THR A 80 -17.42 -8.85 -14.61
CA THR A 80 -16.72 -9.49 -15.73
C THR A 80 -15.33 -8.90 -15.91
N LEU A 81 -14.36 -9.75 -16.21
CA LEU A 81 -12.97 -9.38 -16.51
C LEU A 81 -12.52 -9.98 -17.83
N THR A 82 -11.71 -9.23 -18.57
CA THR A 82 -11.03 -9.75 -19.76
C THR A 82 -9.76 -10.52 -19.38
N THR A 83 -9.20 -11.32 -20.30
CA THR A 83 -7.91 -12.01 -20.05
C THR A 83 -6.80 -11.01 -19.78
N HIS A 84 -6.85 -9.87 -20.48
CA HIS A 84 -5.92 -8.78 -20.30
C HIS A 84 -6.01 -8.17 -18.89
N ASP A 85 -7.22 -7.94 -18.39
CA ASP A 85 -7.45 -7.46 -17.03
C ASP A 85 -6.86 -8.39 -15.98
N VAL A 86 -7.12 -9.71 -16.10
CA VAL A 86 -6.60 -10.71 -15.16
C VAL A 86 -5.07 -10.73 -15.18
N ARG A 87 -4.44 -10.74 -16.36
CA ARG A 87 -2.98 -10.68 -16.48
C ARG A 87 -2.41 -9.41 -15.86
N ARG A 88 -3.05 -8.26 -16.09
CA ARG A 88 -2.62 -6.97 -15.54
C ARG A 88 -2.77 -6.92 -14.02
N MET A 89 -3.85 -7.45 -13.47
CA MET A 89 -4.04 -7.62 -12.01
C MET A 89 -2.93 -8.45 -11.38
N VAL A 90 -2.62 -9.61 -11.96
CA VAL A 90 -1.54 -10.50 -11.46
C VAL A 90 -0.18 -9.81 -11.55
N ARG A 91 0.08 -9.08 -12.65
CA ARG A 91 1.30 -8.30 -12.80
C ARG A 91 1.40 -7.19 -11.75
N ASN A 92 0.33 -6.43 -11.53
CA ASN A 92 0.29 -5.36 -10.53
C ASN A 92 0.53 -5.91 -9.11
N ALA A 93 -0.09 -7.05 -8.78
CA ALA A 93 0.14 -7.74 -7.50
C ALA A 93 1.57 -8.22 -7.33
N SER A 94 2.14 -8.85 -8.37
CA SER A 94 3.54 -9.28 -8.35
C SER A 94 4.48 -8.09 -8.15
N LYS A 95 4.26 -6.97 -8.84
CA LYS A 95 5.05 -5.73 -8.66
C LYS A 95 4.95 -5.21 -7.23
N ALA A 96 3.75 -5.08 -6.68
CA ALA A 96 3.57 -4.60 -5.31
C ALA A 96 4.31 -5.49 -4.28
N ARG A 97 4.23 -6.83 -4.43
CA ARG A 97 4.94 -7.78 -3.57
C ARG A 97 6.46 -7.69 -3.73
N ASN A 98 6.95 -7.61 -4.95
CA ASN A 98 8.39 -7.50 -5.23
C ASN A 98 8.95 -6.17 -4.71
N SER A 99 8.25 -5.06 -4.92
CA SER A 99 8.64 -3.75 -4.36
C SER A 99 8.67 -3.77 -2.84
N ALA A 100 7.69 -4.41 -2.18
CA ALA A 100 7.70 -4.57 -0.73
C ALA A 100 8.87 -5.43 -0.24
N TYR A 101 9.21 -6.50 -0.97
CA TYR A 101 10.36 -7.35 -0.68
C TYR A 101 11.67 -6.59 -0.84
N THR A 102 11.87 -5.89 -1.97
CA THR A 102 13.07 -5.07 -2.22
C THR A 102 13.20 -3.97 -1.18
N PHE A 103 12.12 -3.26 -0.84
CA PHE A 103 12.12 -2.26 0.21
C PHE A 103 12.53 -2.86 1.57
N GLY A 104 11.97 -4.02 1.93
CA GLY A 104 12.35 -4.74 3.15
C GLY A 104 13.81 -5.22 3.17
N LEU A 105 14.39 -5.51 2.01
CA LEU A 105 15.77 -5.99 1.90
C LEU A 105 16.79 -4.85 1.85
N GLU A 106 16.45 -3.74 1.19
CA GLU A 106 17.40 -2.66 0.90
C GLU A 106 17.26 -1.47 1.86
N VAL A 107 16.04 -1.17 2.30
CA VAL A 107 15.73 -0.01 3.16
C VAL A 107 15.67 -0.41 4.62
N ALA A 108 14.90 -1.46 4.96
CA ALA A 108 14.69 -1.86 6.36
C ALA A 108 16.00 -2.04 7.18
N PRO A 109 17.06 -2.70 6.67
CA PRO A 109 18.28 -2.90 7.46
C PRO A 109 19.05 -1.60 7.76
N ARG A 110 18.74 -0.53 7.04
CA ARG A 110 19.31 0.81 7.23
C ARG A 110 18.43 1.66 8.16
N THR A 111 17.18 1.26 8.37
CA THR A 111 16.21 1.93 9.23
C THR A 111 16.54 1.65 10.71
N PRO A 112 16.92 2.67 11.48
CA PRO A 112 17.09 2.55 12.92
C PRO A 112 15.73 2.36 13.59
N SER A 113 15.64 1.35 14.45
CA SER A 113 14.55 1.13 15.39
C SER A 113 14.69 2.11 16.56
N PHE A 114 14.41 3.38 16.32
CA PHE A 114 14.40 4.37 17.39
C PHE A 114 13.14 4.22 18.25
N GLY A 115 13.31 4.24 19.57
CA GLY A 115 12.22 4.55 20.49
C GLY A 115 11.96 6.05 20.61
N HIS A 116 12.97 6.90 20.39
CA HIS A 116 12.90 8.37 20.52
C HIS A 116 14.02 9.08 19.71
N TYR A 117 13.68 10.19 19.03
CA TYR A 117 14.55 11.02 18.16
C TYR A 117 15.85 11.59 18.76
N TYR A 118 16.12 11.35 20.04
CA TYR A 118 17.26 11.94 20.74
C TYR A 118 18.34 10.93 21.11
N THR A 119 18.14 9.64 20.83
CA THR A 119 19.14 8.61 21.15
C THR A 119 19.93 8.27 19.90
N PRO A 120 21.27 8.34 19.90
CA PRO A 120 22.07 7.91 18.77
C PRO A 120 21.76 6.45 18.39
N PRO A 121 21.73 6.10 17.09
CA PRO A 121 21.38 4.77 16.64
C PRO A 121 22.33 3.76 17.24
N ARG A 122 21.79 2.79 17.98
CA ARG A 122 22.59 1.68 18.47
C ARG A 122 22.46 0.52 17.48
N PRO A 123 23.55 -0.19 17.14
CA PRO A 123 23.50 -1.31 16.20
C PRO A 123 22.56 -2.45 16.61
N ASP A 124 22.31 -2.62 17.91
CA ASP A 124 21.35 -3.58 18.49
C ASP A 124 19.88 -3.13 18.33
N LEU A 125 19.66 -1.90 17.88
CA LEU A 125 18.34 -1.31 17.63
C LEU A 125 18.11 -1.11 16.13
N MET A 126 18.62 -1.98 15.26
CA MET A 126 18.27 -1.93 13.84
C MET A 126 16.95 -2.64 13.59
N HIS A 127 16.19 -2.16 12.62
CA HIS A 127 14.98 -2.86 12.20
C HIS A 127 15.34 -4.27 11.70
N PRO A 128 14.50 -5.30 11.99
CA PRO A 128 14.70 -6.63 11.43
C PRO A 128 14.83 -6.63 9.91
N LEU A 129 15.50 -7.65 9.37
CA LEU A 129 15.56 -7.85 7.92
C LEU A 129 14.15 -8.14 7.39
N GLY A 130 13.71 -7.37 6.40
CA GLY A 130 12.37 -7.49 5.83
C GLY A 130 11.30 -6.69 6.59
N LEU A 131 10.11 -6.66 6.00
CA LEU A 131 8.93 -6.02 6.59
C LEU A 131 8.19 -7.00 7.49
N SER A 132 7.69 -6.52 8.62
CA SER A 132 6.69 -7.23 9.40
C SER A 132 5.40 -7.45 8.57
N HIS A 133 4.50 -8.32 9.04
CA HIS A 133 3.22 -8.55 8.36
C HIS A 133 2.37 -7.26 8.24
N THR A 134 2.36 -6.42 9.28
CA THR A 134 1.63 -5.15 9.31
C THR A 134 2.32 -4.09 8.45
N GLU A 135 3.64 -3.98 8.51
CA GLU A 135 4.41 -3.05 7.67
C GLU A 135 4.26 -3.37 6.19
N ARG A 136 4.37 -4.65 5.83
CA ARG A 136 4.13 -5.13 4.46
C ARG A 136 2.73 -4.80 3.98
N SER A 137 1.73 -5.00 4.84
CA SER A 137 0.33 -4.66 4.57
C SER A 137 0.13 -3.16 4.36
N ARG A 138 0.80 -2.30 5.14
CA ARG A 138 0.76 -0.84 4.96
C ARG A 138 1.46 -0.43 3.66
N PHE A 139 2.62 -1.02 3.39
CA PHE A 139 3.40 -0.78 2.17
C PHE A 139 2.57 -1.11 0.92
N ILE A 140 2.02 -2.32 0.80
CA ILE A 140 1.28 -2.74 -0.40
C ILE A 140 0.04 -1.86 -0.62
N ARG A 141 -0.70 -1.51 0.45
CA ARG A 141 -1.84 -0.59 0.33
C ARG A 141 -1.44 0.81 -0.14
N ALA A 142 -0.33 1.34 0.39
CA ALA A 142 0.21 2.63 -0.04
C ALA A 142 0.72 2.58 -1.49
N TYR A 143 1.38 1.49 -1.86
CA TYR A 143 1.87 1.24 -3.22
C TYR A 143 0.74 1.26 -4.24
N TYR A 144 -0.36 0.54 -3.99
CA TYR A 144 -1.51 0.56 -4.89
C TYR A 144 -2.13 1.95 -5.03
N ARG A 145 -2.28 2.69 -3.93
CA ARG A 145 -2.82 4.07 -3.97
C ARG A 145 -1.90 5.02 -4.74
N ALA A 146 -0.59 4.95 -4.50
CA ALA A 146 0.39 5.76 -5.19
C ALA A 146 0.38 5.49 -6.70
N CYS A 147 0.44 4.21 -7.10
CA CYS A 147 0.34 3.83 -8.51
C CYS A 147 -0.99 4.28 -9.11
N SER A 148 -2.11 4.11 -8.39
CA SER A 148 -3.44 4.52 -8.84
C SER A 148 -3.51 6.03 -9.10
N LEU A 149 -2.95 6.86 -8.23
CA LEU A 149 -2.88 8.30 -8.44
C LEU A 149 -1.97 8.67 -9.63
N LEU A 150 -0.83 8.00 -9.80
CA LEU A 150 0.09 8.27 -10.91
C LEU A 150 -0.49 7.92 -12.29
N GLU A 151 -1.42 6.97 -12.35
CA GLU A 151 -2.14 6.61 -13.58
C GLU A 151 -3.28 7.60 -13.90
N LEU A 152 -3.75 8.35 -12.90
CA LEU A 152 -4.70 9.43 -13.09
C LEU A 152 -4.01 10.70 -13.59
N GLY A 153 -4.76 11.54 -14.30
CA GLY A 153 -4.31 12.88 -14.67
C GLY A 153 -4.38 13.88 -13.50
N PRO A 154 -3.63 15.00 -13.56
CA PRO A 154 -3.62 16.03 -12.51
C PRO A 154 -5.01 16.55 -12.12
N SER A 155 -5.93 16.65 -13.08
CA SER A 155 -7.31 17.08 -12.84
C SER A 155 -8.12 16.12 -11.96
N SER A 156 -7.72 14.85 -11.88
CA SER A 156 -8.44 13.79 -11.15
C SER A 156 -7.77 13.40 -9.83
N TRP A 157 -6.51 13.79 -9.59
CA TRP A 157 -5.80 13.51 -8.34
C TRP A 157 -6.60 14.01 -7.13
N ARG A 158 -6.95 15.30 -7.13
CA ARG A 158 -7.69 15.91 -6.03
C ARG A 158 -9.05 15.30 -5.77
N GLN A 159 -9.74 14.86 -6.81
CA GLN A 159 -11.00 14.15 -6.64
C GLN A 159 -10.78 12.81 -5.91
N ARG A 160 -9.68 12.10 -6.22
CA ARG A 160 -9.37 10.81 -5.62
C ARG A 160 -8.90 10.94 -4.18
N TYR A 161 -7.85 11.72 -3.90
CA TYR A 161 -7.27 11.75 -2.55
C TYR A 161 -8.13 12.52 -1.53
N LYS A 162 -9.16 13.27 -1.98
CA LYS A 162 -10.16 13.88 -1.06
C LYS A 162 -10.88 12.85 -0.19
N SER A 163 -11.09 11.64 -0.70
CA SER A 163 -11.71 10.55 0.06
C SER A 163 -10.73 9.82 0.99
N PHE A 164 -9.44 10.11 0.90
CA PHE A 164 -8.44 9.44 1.74
C PHE A 164 -8.50 9.98 3.15
N THR A 165 -8.32 9.11 4.13
CA THR A 165 -8.07 9.55 5.51
C THR A 165 -6.70 10.22 5.62
N LEU A 166 -6.48 11.03 6.65
CA LEU A 166 -5.19 11.69 6.86
C LEU A 166 -4.04 10.67 6.94
N ARG A 167 -4.26 9.51 7.56
CA ARG A 167 -3.29 8.41 7.57
C ARG A 167 -3.01 7.85 6.17
N GLN A 168 -4.05 7.70 5.35
CA GLN A 168 -3.88 7.22 3.98
C GLN A 168 -3.13 8.25 3.13
N LEU A 169 -3.34 9.55 3.34
CA LEU A 169 -2.57 10.62 2.70
C LEU A 169 -1.09 10.50 3.04
N HIS A 170 -0.74 10.44 4.34
CA HIS A 170 0.64 10.28 4.78
C HIS A 170 1.32 9.07 4.14
N ARG A 171 0.73 7.88 4.30
CA ARG A 171 1.30 6.64 3.73
C ARG A 171 1.47 6.73 2.20
N THR A 172 0.52 7.37 1.51
CA THR A 172 0.59 7.50 0.06
C THR A 172 1.63 8.54 -0.36
N SER A 173 1.74 9.67 0.34
CA SER A 173 2.76 10.69 0.11
C SER A 173 4.17 10.12 0.31
N GLU A 174 4.39 9.42 1.42
CA GLU A 174 5.64 8.69 1.71
C GLU A 174 6.01 7.71 0.59
N MET A 175 5.04 6.92 0.13
CA MET A 175 5.25 6.00 -0.99
C MET A 175 5.60 6.73 -2.30
N ILE A 176 5.00 7.89 -2.57
CA ILE A 176 5.31 8.70 -3.74
C ILE A 176 6.69 9.35 -3.60
N HIS A 177 7.16 9.62 -2.39
CA HIS A 177 8.51 10.12 -2.14
C HIS A 177 9.61 9.06 -2.30
N LEU A 178 9.25 7.77 -2.34
CA LEU A 178 10.18 6.65 -2.35
C LEU A 178 11.14 6.63 -3.55
N ASP A 179 12.45 6.52 -3.30
CA ASP A 179 13.46 6.39 -4.37
C ASP A 179 13.51 4.97 -4.98
N LEU A 180 12.34 4.35 -5.20
CA LEU A 180 12.16 3.09 -5.90
C LEU A 180 11.15 3.27 -7.06
N PRO A 181 11.27 2.47 -8.12
CA PRO A 181 10.31 2.50 -9.23
C PRO A 181 8.88 2.19 -8.76
N LEU A 182 7.92 3.01 -9.18
CA LEU A 182 6.50 2.74 -8.99
C LEU A 182 5.83 2.34 -10.32
N GLY A 183 5.01 1.29 -10.29
CA GLY A 183 4.20 0.90 -11.45
C GLY A 183 5.03 0.47 -12.66
N GLU A 184 4.92 1.20 -13.77
CA GLU A 184 5.65 0.96 -15.03
C GLU A 184 6.87 1.91 -15.20
N GLU A 185 7.25 2.66 -14.15
CA GLU A 185 8.42 3.55 -14.21
C GLU A 185 9.68 2.76 -14.58
N PHE A 186 10.30 3.10 -15.71
CA PHE A 186 11.57 2.53 -16.11
C PHE A 186 12.71 3.27 -15.43
N TRP A 187 13.54 2.54 -14.69
CA TRP A 187 14.77 3.06 -14.15
C TRP A 187 15.95 2.46 -14.93
N PRO A 188 16.69 3.26 -15.73
CA PRO A 188 17.96 2.79 -16.23
C PRO A 188 18.85 2.52 -15.02
N ASN A 189 19.25 1.25 -14.83
CA ASN A 189 20.09 0.75 -13.73
C ASN A 189 20.84 1.87 -13.00
N PRO A 190 20.37 2.32 -11.83
CA PRO A 190 21.02 3.42 -11.15
C PRO A 190 22.42 2.95 -10.72
N PRO A 191 23.50 3.71 -11.02
CA PRO A 191 24.74 3.48 -10.30
C PRO A 191 24.45 3.66 -8.81
N LEU A 192 24.79 2.64 -8.02
CA LEU A 192 24.51 2.44 -6.59
C LEU A 192 25.00 3.56 -5.63
N VAL A 193 25.34 4.76 -6.12
CA VAL A 193 26.31 5.64 -5.43
C VAL A 193 25.84 7.09 -5.22
N LEU A 194 24.60 7.47 -5.51
CA LEU A 194 24.13 8.81 -5.09
C LEU A 194 22.83 8.72 -4.27
N PRO A 195 22.87 9.04 -2.96
CA PRO A 195 21.72 8.92 -2.06
C PRO A 195 20.65 9.99 -2.26
N TYR A 196 20.78 10.85 -3.27
CA TYR A 196 19.86 11.96 -3.47
C TYR A 196 19.72 12.27 -4.94
N SER A 197 18.62 11.83 -5.55
CA SER A 197 17.98 12.69 -6.53
C SER A 197 16.50 12.39 -6.68
N PHE A 198 15.68 13.19 -6.01
CA PHE A 198 14.34 13.56 -6.50
C PHE A 198 14.37 13.95 -7.98
N ALA A 199 15.53 14.36 -8.51
CA ALA A 199 15.78 14.62 -9.93
C ALA A 199 15.59 13.39 -10.86
N ARG A 200 15.27 12.20 -10.33
CA ARG A 200 14.94 10.99 -11.12
C ARG A 200 13.46 10.61 -11.08
N ALA A 201 12.67 11.20 -10.20
CA ALA A 201 11.23 11.01 -10.22
C ALA A 201 10.66 11.57 -11.53
N SER A 202 9.63 10.91 -12.08
CA SER A 202 8.89 11.50 -13.19
C SER A 202 8.34 12.88 -12.78
N GLU A 203 8.25 13.82 -13.72
CA GLU A 203 7.71 15.17 -13.44
C GLU A 203 6.31 15.09 -12.80
N SER A 204 5.48 14.14 -13.26
CA SER A 204 4.16 13.85 -12.69
C SER A 204 4.23 13.41 -11.24
N ARG A 205 5.20 12.57 -10.87
CA ARG A 205 5.39 12.09 -9.50
C ARG A 205 5.78 13.21 -8.55
N GLY A 206 6.71 14.09 -8.97
CA GLY A 206 7.08 15.28 -8.20
C GLY A 206 5.91 16.24 -7.99
N LYS A 207 5.11 16.50 -9.04
CA LYS A 207 3.91 17.35 -8.94
C LYS A 207 2.86 16.74 -8.00
N LEU A 208 2.60 15.44 -8.14
CA LEU A 208 1.64 14.74 -7.29
C LEU A 208 2.07 14.76 -5.81
N TRP A 209 3.36 14.58 -5.53
CA TRP A 209 3.88 14.66 -4.17
C TRP A 209 3.63 16.03 -3.54
N LEU A 210 3.99 17.12 -4.23
CA LEU A 210 3.75 18.49 -3.74
C LEU A 210 2.27 18.75 -3.49
N GLU A 211 1.40 18.32 -4.42
CA GLU A 211 -0.05 18.50 -4.28
C GLU A 211 -0.62 17.70 -3.08
N LEU A 212 -0.12 16.49 -2.85
CA LEU A 212 -0.51 15.69 -1.69
C LEU A 212 -0.03 16.29 -0.37
N GLU A 213 1.19 16.83 -0.32
CA GLU A 213 1.69 17.52 0.88
C GLU A 213 0.85 18.77 1.21
N ASP A 214 0.54 19.59 0.20
CA ASP A 214 -0.34 20.76 0.37
C ASP A 214 -1.72 20.35 0.90
N PHE A 215 -2.33 19.31 0.32
CA PHE A 215 -3.65 18.83 0.75
C PHE A 215 -3.61 18.15 2.12
N GLN A 216 -2.54 17.43 2.42
CA GLN A 216 -2.31 16.84 3.74
C GLN A 216 -2.24 17.95 4.80
N GLN A 217 -1.53 19.04 4.53
CA GLN A 217 -1.47 20.18 5.44
C GLN A 217 -2.80 20.92 5.56
N GLU A 218 -3.57 21.06 4.48
CA GLU A 218 -4.95 21.56 4.50
C GLU A 218 -5.81 20.71 5.46
N LYS A 219 -5.79 19.39 5.28
CA LYS A 219 -6.55 18.45 6.10
C LYS A 219 -6.09 18.42 7.55
N ARG A 220 -4.79 18.60 7.81
CA ARG A 220 -4.26 18.78 9.17
C ARG A 220 -4.79 20.04 9.83
N ARG A 221 -4.83 21.17 9.12
CA ARG A 221 -5.41 22.41 9.65
C ARG A 221 -6.89 22.26 9.95
N GLU A 222 -7.63 21.50 9.14
CA GLU A 222 -9.04 21.15 9.42
C GLU A 222 -9.16 20.33 10.72
N VAL A 223 -8.29 19.33 10.91
CA VAL A 223 -8.32 18.39 12.04
C VAL A 223 -7.78 18.99 13.35
N HIS A 224 -6.76 19.84 13.29
CA HIS A 224 -6.01 20.35 14.44
C HIS A 224 -6.21 21.84 14.71
N GLY A 225 -6.77 22.59 13.77
CA GLY A 225 -6.85 24.05 13.80
C GLY A 225 -5.71 24.73 13.01
N PRO A 226 -5.84 26.04 12.77
CA PRO A 226 -4.93 26.80 11.89
C PRO A 226 -3.50 26.88 12.41
N ASP A 227 -3.31 26.79 13.73
CA ASP A 227 -2.01 26.91 14.39
C ASP A 227 -1.20 25.61 14.41
N VAL A 228 -1.68 24.55 13.73
CA VAL A 228 -0.94 23.29 13.66
C VAL A 228 0.39 23.52 12.92
N PRO A 229 1.53 23.19 13.56
CA PRO A 229 2.82 23.35 12.91
C PRO A 229 2.87 22.49 11.63
N ASP A 230 3.47 23.02 10.57
CA ASP A 230 3.70 22.27 9.33
C ASP A 230 4.50 20.98 9.63
N LEU A 231 4.16 19.84 9.05
CA LEU A 231 4.92 18.61 9.34
C LEU A 231 6.29 18.61 8.65
N HIS A 232 6.42 19.37 7.56
CA HIS A 232 7.65 19.45 6.78
C HIS A 232 8.85 19.93 7.62
N TRP A 233 8.63 20.87 8.55
CA TRP A 233 9.72 21.36 9.41
C TRP A 233 10.16 20.31 10.44
N VAL A 234 9.29 19.41 10.89
CA VAL A 234 9.66 18.39 11.89
C VAL A 234 10.53 17.31 11.28
N VAL A 235 10.25 16.90 10.04
CA VAL A 235 10.97 15.84 9.35
C VAL A 235 12.30 16.33 8.77
N GLU A 236 12.35 17.56 8.24
CA GLU A 236 13.58 18.13 7.68
C GLU A 236 14.56 18.67 8.72
N ALA A 237 14.08 19.12 9.89
CA ALA A 237 14.92 19.73 10.93
C ALA A 237 15.65 18.71 11.80
N VAL A 238 15.51 17.40 11.55
CA VAL A 238 16.22 16.35 12.28
C VAL A 238 17.35 15.81 11.39
N PRO A 239 18.62 16.23 11.56
CA PRO A 239 19.75 15.70 10.78
C PRO A 239 19.89 14.18 10.78
N GLN A 240 19.28 13.51 11.77
CA GLN A 240 19.27 12.06 11.92
C GLN A 240 18.27 11.35 10.98
N SER A 241 17.23 12.02 10.47
CA SER A 241 16.34 11.44 9.46
C SER A 241 17.10 11.14 8.16
N ARG A 242 18.01 12.04 7.79
CA ARG A 242 18.87 12.00 6.60
C ARG A 242 19.97 10.92 6.65
N LEU A 243 20.34 10.44 7.83
CA LEU A 243 21.47 9.51 8.02
C LEU A 243 21.05 8.04 8.21
N GLY A 244 19.76 7.75 8.37
CA GLY A 244 19.27 6.43 8.78
C GLY A 244 18.22 5.78 7.87
N GLY A 245 18.06 6.17 6.60
CA GLY A 245 16.97 5.59 5.78
C GLY A 245 15.56 5.88 6.32
N VAL A 246 15.43 6.88 7.20
CA VAL A 246 14.17 7.34 7.80
C VAL A 246 13.49 8.40 6.94
N ASP A 247 14.10 8.83 5.82
CA ASP A 247 13.56 9.85 4.90
C ASP A 247 12.18 9.43 4.39
N GLY A 248 11.13 9.83 5.13
CA GLY A 248 9.74 9.79 4.72
C GLY A 248 9.04 8.43 4.75
N PHE A 249 9.27 7.55 5.74
CA PHE A 249 8.48 6.28 5.88
C PHE A 249 7.90 6.02 7.27
N LEU A 250 7.68 7.06 8.08
CA LEU A 250 7.19 6.94 9.46
C LEU A 250 5.84 6.22 9.52
N ALA A 251 4.99 6.39 8.50
CA ALA A 251 3.65 5.81 8.48
C ALA A 251 3.61 4.32 8.08
N ILE A 252 4.75 3.76 7.64
CA ILE A 252 4.90 2.34 7.27
C ILE A 252 5.36 1.50 8.46
N TRP A 253 6.42 1.94 9.15
CA TRP A 253 7.12 1.17 10.18
C TRP A 253 6.31 0.99 11.48
N ASP A 254 6.30 -0.23 12.04
CA ASP A 254 5.58 -0.53 13.28
C ASP A 254 6.14 0.24 14.48
N HIS A 255 7.47 0.35 14.57
CA HIS A 255 8.13 1.00 15.69
C HIS A 255 7.99 2.53 15.69
N PHE A 256 7.57 3.13 14.57
CA PHE A 256 7.21 4.54 14.47
C PHE A 256 5.71 4.80 14.65
N GLU A 257 4.87 3.78 14.85
CA GLU A 257 3.41 3.95 14.90
C GLU A 257 2.95 4.90 16.02
N SER A 258 3.60 4.89 17.18
CA SER A 258 3.30 5.83 18.28
C SER A 258 3.67 7.26 17.92
N GLU A 259 4.77 7.44 17.20
CA GLU A 259 5.26 8.75 16.79
C GLU A 259 4.41 9.31 15.64
N PHE A 260 4.10 8.47 14.65
CA PHE A 260 3.12 8.78 13.62
C PHE A 260 1.78 9.16 14.25
N HIS A 261 1.31 8.41 15.26
CA HIS A 261 0.13 8.78 16.03
C HIS A 261 0.27 10.13 16.71
N TYR A 262 1.38 10.40 17.38
CA TYR A 262 1.62 11.71 17.98
C TYR A 262 1.59 12.86 16.95
N GLN A 263 2.20 12.66 15.78
CA GLN A 263 2.28 13.67 14.71
C GLN A 263 0.95 13.89 13.98
N THR A 264 0.18 12.82 13.77
CA THR A 264 -1.10 12.85 13.07
C THR A 264 -2.27 13.21 13.98
N VAL A 265 -2.23 12.90 15.29
CA VAL A 265 -3.37 13.10 16.21
C VAL A 265 -3.01 13.60 17.60
N GLY A 266 -1.73 13.58 18.00
CA GLY A 266 -1.31 13.98 19.35
C GLY A 266 -1.67 15.42 19.70
N LEU A 267 -1.89 16.27 18.69
CA LEU A 267 -2.36 17.65 18.85
C LEU A 267 -3.90 17.79 18.80
N CYS A 268 -4.66 16.75 18.45
CA CYS A 268 -6.12 16.76 18.51
C CYS A 268 -6.61 16.63 19.96
N LYS A 269 -7.25 17.67 20.48
CA LYS A 269 -7.94 17.60 21.77
C LYS A 269 -9.42 17.20 21.58
N PRO A 270 -9.95 16.26 22.38
CA PRO A 270 -11.39 16.01 22.43
C PRO A 270 -12.17 17.30 22.71
N GLY A 271 -13.21 17.58 21.91
CA GLY A 271 -14.03 18.80 22.01
C GLY A 271 -13.81 19.82 20.88
N ASN A 272 -12.77 19.65 20.07
CA ASN A 272 -12.51 20.51 18.91
C ASN A 272 -12.93 19.88 17.57
N THR A 273 -13.54 18.69 17.59
CA THR A 273 -13.99 17.99 16.38
C THR A 273 -15.44 18.34 16.06
N PRO A 274 -15.83 18.45 14.78
CA PRO A 274 -17.21 18.80 14.38
C PRO A 274 -18.25 17.70 14.70
N ARG A 275 -17.80 16.52 15.09
CA ARG A 275 -18.59 15.32 15.40
C ARG A 275 -17.97 14.57 16.59
N PRO A 276 -18.63 13.53 17.15
CA PRO A 276 -18.05 12.71 18.20
C PRO A 276 -16.63 12.27 17.83
N TYR A 277 -15.69 12.48 18.75
CA TYR A 277 -14.26 12.29 18.50
C TYR A 277 -13.96 10.91 17.89
N GLU A 278 -14.57 9.84 18.40
CA GLU A 278 -14.34 8.48 17.89
C GLU A 278 -14.79 8.29 16.43
N GLU A 279 -15.94 8.85 16.05
CA GLU A 279 -16.46 8.81 14.68
C GLU A 279 -15.55 9.63 13.75
N TYR A 280 -15.20 10.86 14.16
CA TYR A 280 -14.34 11.73 13.39
C TYR A 280 -12.95 11.13 13.15
N MET A 281 -12.35 10.56 14.20
CA MET A 281 -11.06 9.91 14.11
C MET A 281 -11.10 8.68 13.22
N ARG A 282 -12.19 7.90 13.26
CA ARG A 282 -12.39 6.75 12.37
C ARG A 282 -12.57 7.18 10.92
N GLU A 283 -13.35 8.21 10.62
CA GLU A 283 -13.70 8.56 9.23
C GLU A 283 -12.66 9.48 8.57
N VAL A 284 -12.09 10.43 9.31
CA VAL A 284 -11.25 11.48 8.74
C VAL A 284 -9.77 11.19 8.90
N VAL A 285 -9.37 10.61 10.04
CA VAL A 285 -7.94 10.48 10.38
C VAL A 285 -7.42 9.08 10.10
N TRP A 286 -8.04 8.06 10.67
CA TRP A 286 -7.53 6.70 10.64
C TRP A 286 -8.11 5.88 9.49
N GLY A 287 -9.42 5.80 9.36
CA GLY A 287 -10.12 4.85 8.50
C GLY A 287 -10.34 3.49 9.17
N ASP A 288 -11.19 2.67 8.56
CA ASP A 288 -11.50 1.30 9.01
C ASP A 288 -10.43 0.30 8.59
N SER A 289 -9.20 0.45 9.09
CA SER A 289 -8.16 -0.57 8.86
C SER A 289 -7.95 -1.44 10.10
N SER A 290 -7.93 -2.76 9.89
CA SER A 290 -7.64 -3.79 10.90
C SER A 290 -6.35 -3.56 11.72
N ASP A 291 -5.39 -2.79 11.19
CA ASP A 291 -4.17 -2.37 11.93
C ASP A 291 -4.50 -1.72 13.29
N GLU A 292 -5.62 -0.98 13.38
CA GLU A 292 -6.05 -0.31 14.62
C GLU A 292 -6.51 -1.28 15.70
N ASP A 293 -7.12 -2.43 15.36
CA ASP A 293 -7.60 -3.34 16.38
C ASP A 293 -6.43 -3.96 17.16
N ALA A 294 -5.31 -4.22 16.47
CA ALA A 294 -4.08 -4.67 17.11
C ALA A 294 -3.46 -3.57 17.99
N TYR A 295 -3.39 -2.32 17.51
CA TYR A 295 -2.84 -1.19 18.26
C TYR A 295 -3.72 -0.79 19.46
N ARG A 296 -5.04 -0.65 19.27
CA ARG A 296 -6.01 -0.32 20.32
C ARG A 296 -6.07 -1.36 21.42
N GLN A 297 -5.88 -2.65 21.09
CA GLN A 297 -5.75 -3.69 22.12
C GLN A 297 -4.47 -3.51 22.94
N LYS A 298 -3.36 -3.14 22.31
CA LYS A 298 -2.06 -2.96 22.97
C LYS A 298 -1.98 -1.69 23.82
N TYR A 299 -2.63 -0.61 23.41
CA TYR A 299 -2.51 0.72 24.05
C TYR A 299 -3.82 1.23 24.67
N ARG A 300 -4.84 0.39 24.84
CA ARG A 300 -6.02 0.76 25.63
C ARG A 300 -5.54 1.12 27.04
N PRO A 301 -5.73 2.36 27.51
CA PRO A 301 -5.42 2.69 28.89
C PRO A 301 -6.22 1.74 29.78
N PRO A 302 -5.61 1.18 30.85
CA PRO A 302 -6.30 0.26 31.73
C PRO A 302 -7.62 0.91 32.16
N ARG A 303 -8.75 0.25 31.87
CA ARG A 303 -10.07 0.73 32.28
C ARG A 303 -9.96 1.02 33.77
N LYS A 304 -10.09 2.30 34.15
CA LYS A 304 -10.20 2.68 35.56
C LYS A 304 -11.37 1.88 36.11
N THR A 305 -11.07 0.83 36.87
CA THR A 305 -12.08 0.04 37.57
C THR A 305 -12.77 1.02 38.47
N ARG A 306 -14.02 1.37 38.11
CA ARG A 306 -14.86 2.25 38.90
C ARG A 306 -15.02 1.53 40.24
N ARG A 307 -14.24 1.95 41.25
CA ARG A 307 -14.41 1.47 42.62
C ARG A 307 -15.84 1.84 42.98
N GLN A 308 -16.72 0.84 43.04
CA GLN A 308 -18.04 1.01 43.61
C GLN A 308 -17.80 1.38 45.08
N GLN A 309 -18.18 2.62 45.41
CA GLN A 309 -18.43 3.06 46.78
C GLN A 309 -19.94 3.03 46.98
#